data_AF-A0A9Q4EW94-F1
#
_entry.id   AF-A0A9Q4EW94-F1
#
_cell.length_a   1.000
_cell.length_b   1.000
_cell.length_c   1.000
_cell.angle_alpha   90.00
_cell.angle_beta   90.00
_cell.angle_gamma   90.00
#
_symmetry.space_group_name_H-M   'P 1'
#
loop_
_entity.id
_entity.type
_entity.pdbx_description
1 polymer ?
#
loop_
_entity_poly.entity_id
_entity_poly.type
_entity_poly.pdbx_seq_one_letter_code
_entity_poly.pdbx_strand_id
1 'polypeptide(L)'
;MKAKKLIATGLVASMLMLALTGCGAGGNSGESAKDTDKGSVYFLNFKSELSSEWEEVAGTFTKETGIDMKVVTAGSGTYEQTLKSELSKKEMPTLFNINGPIGYQTWKNYCADLKDSQIYEWLTDKDMAITDGDGVYGIPYAVEGYGIIYNDAITKKYFALPDKAVDISDIKEIKNFDTLKTVVEDMTKHKNDLGIQGVFGSTSFAPGEDWRWQTHLMNLPVYYEYKADGVDNLDAIEFKYNKNFKNIFDLYLNNSCTEPSMVGSKNVEESMAEFAMGNVAMIQNGNWGWAMIYDLDGNVVKEEDIKFLPIYTGVEGEENQGLCVGTENYICINNKVSEADQKASEEFLEWLFNSESGKAYCNGILGMIPPFSTFDEDERPDNPLVQDMLSYMNDDSLYSITWDFTTFPSQEFKNQLGSYLLEYAQGNMTWDDVVEQTTDCWASEKALLAQ
;
A
#
# COMPACT_ATOMS: atom_id res chain seq x y z
N MET A 1 20.35 18.21 32.04
CA MET A 1 19.34 18.96 32.84
C MET A 1 18.25 19.37 31.87
N LYS A 2 16.98 18.98 31.95
CA LYS A 2 16.08 18.30 32.90
C LYS A 2 15.00 17.63 32.01
N ALA A 3 14.28 16.56 32.28
CA ALA A 3 14.30 15.48 33.25
C ALA A 3 13.38 14.41 32.63
N LYS A 4 13.87 13.17 32.52
CA LYS A 4 13.04 12.00 32.22
C LYS A 4 11.99 11.83 33.32
N LYS A 5 10.74 11.52 32.96
CA LYS A 5 9.80 10.87 33.87
C LYS A 5 9.33 9.56 33.25
N LEU A 6 9.77 8.48 33.88
CA LEU A 6 9.16 7.15 33.81
C LEU A 6 7.70 7.22 34.26
N ILE A 7 6.82 6.51 33.56
CA ILE A 7 5.77 5.71 34.20
C ILE A 7 5.71 4.37 33.46
N ALA A 8 6.21 3.33 34.11
CA ALA A 8 5.91 1.95 33.79
C ALA A 8 4.77 1.51 34.70
N THR A 9 3.68 0.96 34.15
CA THR A 9 2.80 0.03 34.86
C THR A 9 1.99 -0.78 33.85
N GLY A 10 1.98 -2.11 34.04
CA GLY A 10 1.55 -3.09 33.05
C GLY A 10 0.06 -3.13 32.75
N LEU A 11 -0.23 -3.50 31.51
CA LEU A 11 -1.54 -3.94 31.03
C LEU A 11 -1.85 -5.32 31.60
N VAL A 12 -2.87 -5.38 32.46
CA VAL A 12 -3.62 -6.61 32.75
C VAL A 12 -4.97 -6.49 32.07
N ALA A 13 -5.27 -7.49 31.26
CA ALA A 13 -6.51 -7.68 30.51
C ALA A 13 -7.78 -7.49 31.35
N SER A 14 -8.81 -6.91 30.74
CA SER A 14 -10.22 -7.11 31.12
C SER A 14 -11.13 -6.71 29.95
N MET A 15 -11.59 -7.71 29.18
CA MET A 15 -12.84 -7.62 28.44
C MET A 15 -13.97 -7.31 29.44
N LEU A 16 -14.80 -6.31 29.16
CA LEU A 16 -16.09 -6.19 29.80
C LEU A 16 -17.11 -5.64 28.80
N MET A 17 -17.90 -6.58 28.27
CA MET A 17 -19.22 -6.34 27.70
C MET A 17 -20.06 -5.53 28.69
N LEU A 18 -20.73 -4.48 28.22
CA LEU A 18 -21.84 -3.88 28.93
C LEU A 18 -23.03 -3.70 27.98
N ALA A 19 -23.88 -4.72 27.96
CA ALA A 19 -25.31 -4.54 27.77
C ALA A 19 -25.96 -4.85 29.13
N LEU A 20 -26.65 -3.87 29.72
CA LEU A 20 -27.88 -4.06 30.52
C LEU A 20 -28.42 -2.70 30.99
N THR A 21 -29.58 -2.37 30.44
CA THR A 21 -30.57 -1.41 30.93
C THR A 21 -31.04 -1.73 32.36
N GLY A 22 -31.22 -0.70 33.20
CA GLY A 22 -31.94 -0.82 34.47
C GLY A 22 -31.99 0.48 35.28
N CYS A 23 -33.19 1.05 35.43
CA CYS A 23 -33.54 2.32 36.08
C CYS A 23 -33.07 2.52 37.53
N GLY A 24 -32.84 3.79 37.93
CA GLY A 24 -33.00 4.20 39.34
C GLY A 24 -32.26 5.46 39.81
N ALA A 25 -32.93 6.62 39.70
CA ALA A 25 -32.88 7.79 40.59
C ALA A 25 -31.55 8.57 40.84
N GLY A 26 -31.49 9.76 40.25
CA GLY A 26 -31.12 11.00 40.95
C GLY A 26 -29.62 11.31 41.10
N GLY A 27 -29.06 12.03 40.12
CA GLY A 27 -27.76 12.67 40.26
C GLY A 27 -27.32 13.38 38.98
N ASN A 28 -27.41 14.70 38.97
CA ASN A 28 -27.02 15.57 37.87
C ASN A 28 -25.49 15.55 37.67
N SER A 29 -25.02 14.91 36.60
CA SER A 29 -23.68 15.09 36.02
C SER A 29 -23.82 14.99 34.51
N GLY A 30 -23.53 16.09 33.81
CA GLY A 30 -23.77 16.25 32.38
C GLY A 30 -23.04 15.22 31.53
N GLU A 31 -23.81 14.32 30.91
CA GLU A 31 -23.51 13.83 29.58
C GLU A 31 -23.65 15.03 28.63
N SER A 32 -22.55 15.41 27.98
CA SER A 32 -22.60 16.24 26.78
C SER A 32 -23.55 15.55 25.79
N ALA A 33 -24.74 16.12 25.62
CA ALA A 33 -25.68 15.70 24.60
C ALA A 33 -24.96 15.74 23.25
N LYS A 34 -24.96 14.61 22.52
CA LYS A 34 -24.54 14.60 21.12
C LYS A 34 -25.35 15.67 20.41
N ASP A 35 -24.68 16.67 19.86
CA ASP A 35 -25.29 17.68 19.02
C ASP A 35 -25.63 17.01 17.68
N THR A 36 -26.81 16.39 17.61
CA THR A 36 -27.27 15.61 16.46
C THR A 36 -27.36 16.43 15.17
N ASP A 37 -27.27 17.76 15.27
CA ASP A 37 -27.29 18.66 14.12
C ASP A 37 -25.95 18.68 13.36
N LYS A 38 -24.84 18.22 13.96
CA LYS A 38 -23.52 18.19 13.30
C LYS A 38 -23.20 16.90 12.52
N GLY A 39 -23.99 15.84 12.69
CA GLY A 39 -23.67 14.53 12.12
C GLY A 39 -22.46 13.86 12.78
N SER A 40 -22.00 12.76 12.19
CA SER A 40 -20.84 11.99 12.64
C SER A 40 -20.09 11.36 11.47
N VAL A 41 -18.81 11.05 11.67
CA VAL A 41 -17.98 10.36 10.68
C VAL A 41 -17.81 8.91 11.10
N TYR A 42 -18.16 7.99 10.21
CA TYR A 42 -17.79 6.59 10.32
C TYR A 42 -16.91 6.21 9.11
N PHE A 43 -15.61 6.13 9.36
CA PHE A 43 -14.62 5.75 8.36
C PHE A 43 -14.29 4.26 8.43
N LEU A 44 -14.42 3.56 7.30
CA LEU A 44 -13.89 2.21 7.11
C LEU A 44 -12.50 2.30 6.46
N ASN A 45 -11.46 2.02 7.23
CA ASN A 45 -10.07 2.07 6.81
C ASN A 45 -9.64 0.76 6.09
N PHE A 46 -9.00 0.94 4.94
CA PHE A 46 -8.39 -0.12 4.12
C PHE A 46 -7.01 -0.58 4.63
N LYS A 47 -6.21 0.36 5.15
CA LYS A 47 -4.79 0.16 5.50
C LYS A 47 -4.66 -0.43 6.90
N SER A 48 -4.68 -1.76 6.98
CA SER A 48 -4.65 -2.49 8.25
C SER A 48 -3.43 -2.18 9.13
N GLU A 49 -2.31 -1.88 8.48
CA GLU A 49 -1.04 -1.49 9.08
C GLU A 49 -1.05 -0.10 9.74
N LEU A 50 -2.03 0.76 9.41
CA LEU A 50 -2.18 2.11 9.96
C LEU A 50 -3.34 2.22 10.97
N SER A 51 -3.77 1.12 11.57
CA SER A 51 -4.97 1.12 12.40
C SER A 51 -4.85 2.02 13.63
N SER A 52 -3.70 2.03 14.31
CA SER A 52 -3.50 2.83 15.54
C SER A 52 -3.39 4.32 15.21
N GLU A 53 -2.81 4.62 14.06
CA GLU A 53 -2.59 5.95 13.52
C GLU A 53 -3.92 6.61 13.15
N TRP A 54 -4.83 5.87 12.51
CA TRP A 54 -6.18 6.37 12.22
C TRP A 54 -7.04 6.58 13.47
N GLU A 55 -6.86 5.78 14.52
CA GLU A 55 -7.51 6.03 15.82
C GLU A 55 -7.03 7.34 16.44
N GLU A 56 -5.74 7.65 16.33
CA GLU A 56 -5.19 8.94 16.77
C GLU A 56 -5.77 10.12 15.97
N VAL A 57 -5.80 10.00 14.64
CA VAL A 57 -6.41 10.99 13.74
C VAL A 57 -7.86 11.28 14.14
N ALA A 58 -8.66 10.23 14.37
CA ALA A 58 -10.06 10.38 14.78
C ALA A 58 -10.22 11.10 16.12
N GLY A 59 -9.34 10.82 17.09
CA GLY A 59 -9.30 11.48 18.38
C GLY A 59 -9.00 12.98 18.27
N THR A 60 -7.99 13.33 17.46
CA THR A 60 -7.60 14.74 17.25
C THR A 60 -8.68 15.52 16.50
N PHE A 61 -9.23 14.98 15.41
CA PHE A 61 -10.34 15.58 14.69
C PHE A 61 -11.54 15.84 15.61
N THR A 62 -11.97 14.83 16.36
CA THR A 62 -13.11 14.94 17.30
C THR A 62 -12.87 16.04 18.34
N LYS A 63 -11.65 16.16 18.85
CA LYS A 63 -11.27 17.17 19.84
C LYS A 63 -11.28 18.59 19.28
N GLU A 64 -10.86 18.77 18.03
CA GLU A 64 -10.74 20.08 17.39
C GLU A 64 -12.08 20.60 16.84
N THR A 65 -12.91 19.73 16.27
CA THR A 65 -14.16 20.11 15.57
C THR A 65 -15.41 19.88 16.42
N GLY A 66 -15.33 18.97 17.38
CA GLY A 66 -16.47 18.48 18.15
C GLY A 66 -17.38 17.52 17.37
N ILE A 67 -16.94 17.02 16.21
CA ILE A 67 -17.65 16.01 15.42
C ILE A 67 -17.13 14.63 15.81
N ASP A 68 -18.03 13.73 16.22
CA ASP A 68 -17.65 12.36 16.57
C ASP A 68 -17.12 11.62 15.33
N MET A 69 -15.93 11.05 15.43
CA MET A 69 -15.37 10.16 14.41
C MET A 69 -15.10 8.77 14.96
N LYS A 70 -15.57 7.75 14.22
CA LYS A 70 -15.30 6.34 14.47
C LYS A 70 -14.52 5.77 13.29
N VAL A 71 -13.47 5.02 13.59
CA VAL A 71 -12.71 4.22 12.60
C VAL A 71 -12.98 2.75 12.83
N VAL A 72 -13.18 2.00 11.75
CA VAL A 72 -13.08 0.53 11.73
C VAL A 72 -12.06 0.17 10.68
N THR A 73 -11.13 -0.72 11.02
CA THR A 73 -10.08 -1.17 10.12
C THR A 73 -10.39 -2.59 9.68
N ALA A 74 -10.40 -2.84 8.37
CA ALA A 74 -10.47 -4.20 7.85
C ALA A 74 -9.13 -4.92 8.04
N GLY A 75 -9.14 -6.24 8.22
CA GLY A 75 -7.91 -7.04 8.20
C GLY A 75 -7.34 -7.13 6.78
N SER A 76 -6.02 -7.37 6.67
CA SER A 76 -5.35 -7.53 5.37
C SER A 76 -6.08 -8.53 4.46
N GLY A 77 -6.31 -8.14 3.19
CA GLY A 77 -7.01 -8.96 2.19
C GLY A 77 -8.52 -9.13 2.41
N THR A 78 -9.11 -8.58 3.48
CA THR A 78 -10.54 -8.77 3.83
C THR A 78 -11.42 -7.53 3.63
N TYR A 79 -10.87 -6.48 3.03
CA TYR A 79 -11.54 -5.18 2.94
C TYR A 79 -12.89 -5.25 2.23
N GLU A 80 -12.97 -5.81 1.02
CA GLU A 80 -14.22 -5.89 0.24
C GLU A 80 -15.32 -6.65 0.99
N GLN A 81 -14.97 -7.75 1.68
CA GLN A 81 -15.90 -8.50 2.50
C GLN A 81 -16.38 -7.69 3.70
N THR A 82 -15.47 -6.96 4.35
CA THR A 82 -15.77 -6.09 5.48
C THR A 82 -16.67 -4.93 5.04
N LEU A 83 -16.34 -4.24 3.95
CA LEU A 83 -17.15 -3.17 3.38
C LEU A 83 -18.57 -3.63 3.06
N LYS A 84 -18.71 -4.80 2.42
CA LYS A 84 -20.02 -5.41 2.16
C LYS A 84 -20.84 -5.61 3.44
N SER A 85 -20.20 -6.14 4.49
CA SER A 85 -20.82 -6.38 5.79
C SER A 85 -21.23 -5.06 6.45
N GLU A 86 -20.34 -4.07 6.47
CA GLU A 86 -20.58 -2.76 7.09
C GLU A 86 -21.68 -1.97 6.36
N LEU A 87 -21.71 -1.96 5.02
CA LEU A 87 -22.75 -1.30 4.22
C LEU A 87 -24.14 -1.95 4.34
N SER A 88 -24.22 -3.18 4.87
CA SER A 88 -25.50 -3.85 5.16
C SER A 88 -26.11 -3.45 6.50
N LYS A 89 -25.36 -2.76 7.36
CA LYS A 89 -25.81 -2.34 8.69
C LYS A 89 -26.69 -1.10 8.60
N LYS A 90 -27.51 -0.90 9.64
CA LYS A 90 -28.29 0.35 9.81
C LYS A 90 -27.38 1.55 10.03
N GLU A 91 -26.31 1.36 10.81
CA GLU A 91 -25.24 2.34 11.04
C GLU A 91 -24.06 1.97 10.14
N MET A 92 -24.21 2.26 8.84
CA MET A 92 -23.18 1.99 7.83
C MET A 92 -22.10 3.09 7.80
N PRO A 93 -20.91 2.82 7.24
CA PRO A 93 -19.86 3.82 7.07
C PRO A 93 -20.35 5.03 6.29
N THR A 94 -19.96 6.22 6.73
CA THR A 94 -20.22 7.49 6.05
C THR A 94 -19.11 7.78 5.02
N LEU A 95 -17.93 7.23 5.27
CA LEU A 95 -16.72 7.38 4.47
C LEU A 95 -16.05 6.02 4.28
N PHE A 96 -15.69 5.66 3.05
CA PHE A 96 -15.04 4.38 2.75
C PHE A 96 -14.16 4.48 1.50
N ASN A 97 -13.20 3.56 1.40
CA ASN A 97 -12.38 3.39 0.20
C ASN A 97 -13.10 2.57 -0.87
N ILE A 98 -12.94 2.96 -2.13
CA ILE A 98 -13.18 2.10 -3.29
C ILE A 98 -11.85 1.79 -3.97
N ASN A 99 -11.63 0.52 -4.31
CA ASN A 99 -10.36 0.04 -4.85
C ASN A 99 -10.32 0.22 -6.38
N GLY A 100 -10.23 1.48 -6.82
CA GLY A 100 -10.17 1.84 -8.23
C GLY A 100 -11.47 1.61 -9.01
N PRO A 101 -11.40 1.60 -10.36
CA PRO A 101 -12.58 1.49 -11.22
C PRO A 101 -13.42 0.22 -11.03
N ILE A 102 -12.79 -0.92 -10.73
CA ILE A 102 -13.49 -2.19 -10.46
C ILE A 102 -14.28 -2.10 -9.15
N GLY A 103 -13.68 -1.55 -8.09
CA GLY A 103 -14.36 -1.27 -6.83
C GLY A 103 -15.54 -0.32 -7.02
N TYR A 104 -15.38 0.73 -7.84
CA TYR A 104 -16.46 1.64 -8.16
C TYR A 104 -17.67 0.93 -8.79
N GLN A 105 -17.47 0.04 -9.77
CA GLN A 105 -18.61 -0.67 -10.38
C GLN A 105 -19.43 -1.46 -9.35
N THR A 106 -18.77 -2.01 -8.34
CA THR A 106 -19.41 -2.75 -7.24
C THR A 106 -20.17 -1.81 -6.29
N TRP A 107 -19.59 -0.66 -5.96
CA TRP A 107 -20.06 0.21 -4.88
C TRP A 107 -20.74 1.51 -5.33
N LYS A 108 -20.85 1.79 -6.64
CA LYS A 108 -21.38 3.06 -7.20
C LYS A 108 -22.71 3.51 -6.63
N ASN A 109 -23.60 2.57 -6.29
CA ASN A 109 -24.91 2.88 -5.71
C ASN A 109 -24.83 3.56 -4.33
N TYR A 110 -23.69 3.45 -3.65
CA TYR A 110 -23.40 4.10 -2.37
C TYR A 110 -22.56 5.37 -2.53
N CYS A 111 -21.98 5.68 -3.69
CA CYS A 111 -21.10 6.84 -3.83
C CYS A 111 -21.86 8.13 -4.14
N ALA A 112 -21.59 9.17 -3.34
CA ALA A 112 -22.05 10.53 -3.61
C ALA A 112 -21.27 11.15 -4.78
N ASP A 113 -21.92 12.07 -5.51
CA ASP A 113 -21.24 12.88 -6.52
C ASP A 113 -20.47 14.01 -5.81
N LEU A 114 -19.15 13.99 -5.95
CA LEU A 114 -18.17 14.86 -5.31
C LEU A 114 -17.65 15.95 -6.25
N LYS A 115 -18.22 16.12 -7.44
CA LYS A 115 -17.72 17.08 -8.44
C LYS A 115 -17.69 18.53 -7.96
N ASP A 116 -18.55 18.88 -7.01
CA ASP A 116 -18.67 20.22 -6.43
C ASP A 116 -17.98 20.32 -5.05
N SER A 117 -17.29 19.25 -4.62
CA SER A 117 -16.60 19.20 -3.32
C SER A 117 -15.28 19.95 -3.34
N GLN A 118 -14.91 20.52 -2.19
CA GLN A 118 -13.65 21.22 -2.03
C GLN A 118 -12.43 20.31 -2.24
N ILE A 119 -12.52 19.05 -1.80
CA ILE A 119 -11.45 18.06 -2.01
C ILE A 119 -11.24 17.74 -3.49
N TYR A 120 -12.32 17.65 -4.29
CA TYR A 120 -12.15 17.52 -5.73
C TYR A 120 -11.50 18.77 -6.30
N GLU A 121 -11.89 19.99 -5.89
CA GLU A 121 -11.26 21.23 -6.37
C GLU A 121 -9.74 21.26 -6.12
N TRP A 122 -9.29 20.76 -4.96
CA TRP A 122 -7.86 20.71 -4.63
C TRP A 122 -7.07 19.61 -5.33
N LEU A 123 -7.71 18.60 -5.92
CA LEU A 123 -7.00 17.53 -6.62
C LEU A 123 -6.16 18.11 -7.76
N THR A 124 -4.85 17.87 -7.75
CA THR A 124 -3.90 18.50 -8.70
C THR A 124 -4.07 17.97 -10.12
N ASP A 125 -4.35 16.68 -10.25
CA ASP A 125 -4.66 16.01 -11.50
C ASP A 125 -6.08 15.43 -11.45
N LYS A 126 -7.01 16.07 -12.17
CA LYS A 126 -8.42 15.67 -12.20
C LYS A 126 -8.64 14.33 -12.88
N ASP A 127 -7.73 13.92 -13.77
CA ASP A 127 -7.85 12.68 -14.54
C ASP A 127 -7.63 11.46 -13.63
N MET A 128 -7.05 11.66 -12.45
CA MET A 128 -6.92 10.61 -11.43
C MET A 128 -8.22 10.33 -10.68
N ALA A 129 -9.29 11.12 -10.83
CA ALA A 129 -10.55 10.85 -10.14
C ALA A 129 -11.37 9.77 -10.86
N ILE A 130 -12.14 8.98 -10.11
CA ILE A 130 -13.10 8.06 -10.71
C ILE A 130 -14.33 8.87 -11.13
N THR A 131 -14.59 8.88 -12.44
CA THR A 131 -15.71 9.61 -13.06
C THR A 131 -16.70 8.66 -13.73
N ASP A 132 -17.97 9.05 -13.77
CA ASP A 132 -19.02 8.40 -14.57
C ASP A 132 -19.96 9.49 -15.12
N GLY A 133 -19.95 9.67 -16.44
CA GLY A 133 -20.57 10.83 -17.09
C GLY A 133 -19.96 12.14 -16.62
N ASP A 134 -20.81 13.07 -16.15
CA ASP A 134 -20.39 14.37 -15.61
C ASP A 134 -20.15 14.34 -14.08
N GLY A 135 -20.25 13.17 -13.45
CA GLY A 135 -20.11 12.99 -12.00
C GLY A 135 -18.72 12.52 -11.59
N VAL A 136 -18.33 12.84 -10.35
CA VAL A 136 -17.07 12.41 -9.74
C VAL A 136 -17.38 11.60 -8.49
N TYR A 137 -16.95 10.34 -8.42
CA TYR A 137 -17.44 9.39 -7.40
C TYR A 137 -16.36 8.77 -6.51
N GLY A 138 -15.09 9.01 -6.84
CA GLY A 138 -13.97 8.58 -6.02
C GLY A 138 -12.80 9.54 -6.20
N ILE A 139 -12.29 10.07 -5.09
CA ILE A 139 -11.15 11.00 -5.09
C ILE A 139 -9.93 10.26 -4.59
N PRO A 140 -8.83 10.16 -5.38
CA PRO A 140 -7.60 9.56 -4.87
C PRO A 140 -7.07 10.44 -3.74
N TYR A 141 -6.77 9.83 -2.60
CA TYR A 141 -6.33 10.58 -1.42
C TYR A 141 -4.88 10.26 -1.02
N ALA A 142 -4.25 9.33 -1.73
CA ALA A 142 -2.81 9.10 -1.68
C ALA A 142 -2.29 8.63 -3.03
N VAL A 143 -1.18 9.21 -3.45
CA VAL A 143 -0.31 8.67 -4.49
C VAL A 143 0.83 7.98 -3.81
N GLU A 144 1.18 6.80 -4.28
CA GLU A 144 2.19 5.98 -3.65
C GLU A 144 3.06 5.33 -4.71
N GLY A 145 4.26 4.93 -4.29
CA GLY A 145 5.27 4.34 -5.13
C GLY A 145 5.84 3.08 -4.49
N TYR A 146 6.09 2.05 -5.30
CA TYR A 146 6.82 0.87 -4.86
C TYR A 146 7.92 0.47 -5.82
N GLY A 147 8.88 -0.24 -5.25
CA GLY A 147 10.04 -0.78 -5.92
C GLY A 147 10.79 -1.75 -5.03
N ILE A 148 12.09 -1.90 -5.28
CA ILE A 148 13.03 -2.53 -4.36
C ILE A 148 13.53 -1.45 -3.40
N ILE A 149 13.24 -1.60 -2.11
CA ILE A 149 13.91 -0.84 -1.06
C ILE A 149 15.25 -1.53 -0.78
N TYR A 150 16.34 -0.78 -0.78
CA TYR A 150 17.69 -1.31 -0.51
C TYR A 150 18.40 -0.55 0.60
N ASN A 151 19.35 -1.25 1.24
CA ASN A 151 20.27 -0.71 2.24
C ASN A 151 21.57 -0.25 1.56
N ASP A 152 21.70 1.05 1.36
CA ASP A 152 22.80 1.69 0.63
C ASP A 152 24.18 1.44 1.29
N ALA A 153 24.21 1.25 2.61
CA ALA A 153 25.45 0.89 3.29
C ALA A 153 25.93 -0.52 2.92
N ILE A 154 25.02 -1.47 2.73
CA ILE A 154 25.35 -2.84 2.31
C ILE A 154 25.76 -2.88 0.83
N THR A 155 25.06 -2.14 -0.03
CA THR A 155 25.39 -2.07 -1.48
C THR A 155 26.75 -1.41 -1.70
N LYS A 156 27.07 -0.33 -0.98
CA LYS A 156 28.42 0.28 -0.99
C LYS A 156 29.52 -0.70 -0.56
N LYS A 157 29.26 -1.54 0.46
CA LYS A 157 30.21 -2.60 0.86
C LYS A 157 30.42 -3.60 -0.27
N TYR A 158 29.37 -4.01 -0.97
CA TYR A 158 29.48 -4.87 -2.14
C TYR A 158 30.31 -4.25 -3.26
N PHE A 159 30.04 -2.99 -3.63
CA PHE A 159 30.81 -2.33 -4.69
C PHE A 159 32.28 -2.08 -4.34
N ALA A 160 32.62 -2.06 -3.04
CA ALA A 160 34.00 -1.99 -2.55
C ALA A 160 34.74 -3.33 -2.60
N LEU A 161 34.06 -4.47 -2.86
CA LEU A 161 34.72 -5.76 -3.00
C LEU A 161 35.66 -5.76 -4.22
N PRO A 162 36.90 -6.27 -4.07
CA PRO A 162 37.88 -6.29 -5.14
C PRO A 162 37.53 -7.30 -6.26
N ASP A 163 36.70 -8.30 -5.97
CA ASP A 163 36.36 -9.43 -6.82
C ASP A 163 34.88 -9.48 -7.23
N LYS A 164 34.15 -8.36 -7.08
CA LYS A 164 32.77 -8.23 -7.57
C LYS A 164 32.65 -8.54 -9.07
N ALA A 165 31.52 -9.11 -9.47
CA ALA A 165 31.27 -9.56 -10.85
C ALA A 165 30.92 -8.45 -11.86
N VAL A 166 30.77 -7.20 -11.41
CA VAL A 166 30.34 -6.07 -12.26
C VAL A 166 31.34 -4.90 -12.22
N ASP A 167 31.39 -4.14 -13.32
CA ASP A 167 32.27 -2.96 -13.44
C ASP A 167 31.66 -1.67 -12.83
N ILE A 168 30.34 -1.67 -12.58
CA ILE A 168 29.65 -0.54 -11.95
C ILE A 168 30.06 -0.38 -10.47
N SER A 169 29.90 0.83 -9.95
CA SER A 169 30.34 1.22 -8.61
C SER A 169 29.24 1.74 -7.69
N ASP A 170 28.06 2.00 -8.26
CA ASP A 170 26.88 2.48 -7.55
C ASP A 170 25.64 1.70 -7.99
N ILE A 171 24.74 1.42 -7.05
CA ILE A 171 23.49 0.71 -7.33
C ILE A 171 22.57 1.49 -8.29
N LYS A 172 22.70 2.83 -8.34
CA LYS A 172 21.96 3.67 -9.28
C LYS A 172 22.34 3.44 -10.74
N GLU A 173 23.49 2.81 -11.00
CA GLU A 173 23.93 2.39 -12.34
C GLU A 173 23.21 1.11 -12.81
N ILE A 174 22.46 0.44 -11.94
CA ILE A 174 21.59 -0.69 -12.33
C ILE A 174 20.37 -0.12 -13.08
N LYS A 175 20.33 -0.37 -14.39
CA LYS A 175 19.28 0.10 -15.32
C LYS A 175 18.58 -1.04 -16.08
N ASN A 176 18.81 -2.29 -15.69
CA ASN A 176 18.18 -3.44 -16.33
C ASN A 176 18.28 -4.69 -15.44
N PHE A 177 17.49 -5.69 -15.77
CA PHE A 177 17.42 -6.95 -15.04
C PHE A 177 18.71 -7.75 -15.11
N ASP A 178 19.42 -7.76 -16.23
CA ASP A 178 20.67 -8.53 -16.37
C ASP A 178 21.75 -8.03 -15.38
N THR A 179 21.86 -6.71 -15.23
CA THR A 179 22.76 -6.08 -14.27
C THR A 179 22.28 -6.33 -12.84
N LEU A 180 20.98 -6.15 -12.57
CA LEU A 180 20.37 -6.42 -11.27
C LEU A 180 20.63 -7.87 -10.83
N LYS A 181 20.34 -8.83 -11.72
CA LYS A 181 20.56 -10.26 -11.52
C LYS A 181 22.02 -10.56 -11.23
N THR A 182 22.94 -10.00 -12.02
CA THR A 182 24.38 -10.22 -11.82
C THR A 182 24.83 -9.70 -10.46
N VAL A 183 24.41 -8.50 -10.07
CA VAL A 183 24.72 -7.92 -8.75
C VAL A 183 24.14 -8.79 -7.63
N VAL A 184 22.86 -9.14 -7.71
CA VAL A 184 22.19 -9.94 -6.67
C VAL A 184 22.83 -11.32 -6.51
N GLU A 185 23.02 -12.06 -7.60
CA GLU A 185 23.61 -13.40 -7.53
C GLU A 185 25.06 -13.37 -7.01
N ASP A 186 25.79 -12.29 -7.27
CA ASP A 186 27.15 -12.11 -6.77
C ASP A 186 27.18 -11.68 -5.30
N MET A 187 26.29 -10.77 -4.89
CA MET A 187 26.06 -10.46 -3.46
C MET A 187 25.70 -11.72 -2.67
N THR A 188 24.91 -12.64 -3.22
CA THR A 188 24.58 -13.92 -2.59
C THR A 188 25.82 -14.78 -2.37
N LYS A 189 26.78 -14.81 -3.31
CA LYS A 189 28.07 -15.51 -3.13
C LYS A 189 28.92 -14.86 -2.04
N HIS A 190 28.85 -13.53 -1.92
CA HIS A 190 29.57 -12.71 -0.95
C HIS A 190 28.80 -12.44 0.35
N LYS A 191 27.67 -13.12 0.60
CA LYS A 191 26.79 -12.78 1.74
C LYS A 191 27.49 -12.77 3.10
N ASN A 192 28.48 -13.65 3.29
CA ASN A 192 29.29 -13.69 4.51
C ASN A 192 30.19 -12.46 4.65
N ASP A 193 30.79 -11.98 3.56
CA ASP A 193 31.64 -10.78 3.55
C ASP A 193 30.79 -9.52 3.80
N LEU A 194 29.56 -9.53 3.31
CA LEU A 194 28.57 -8.45 3.48
C LEU A 194 27.90 -8.47 4.86
N GLY A 195 27.93 -9.61 5.56
CA GLY A 195 27.28 -9.80 6.86
C GLY A 195 25.77 -9.95 6.77
N ILE A 196 25.24 -10.47 5.66
CA ILE A 196 23.80 -10.65 5.39
C ILE A 196 23.43 -12.14 5.35
N GLN A 197 22.18 -12.45 5.64
CA GLN A 197 21.60 -13.80 5.60
C GLN A 197 21.06 -14.14 4.20
N GLY A 198 20.60 -13.12 3.47
CA GLY A 198 20.19 -13.16 2.07
C GLY A 198 20.32 -11.78 1.44
N VAL A 199 20.26 -11.69 0.12
CA VAL A 199 20.19 -10.39 -0.56
C VAL A 199 18.81 -9.81 -0.39
N PHE A 200 17.77 -10.63 -0.57
CA PHE A 200 16.39 -10.26 -0.33
C PHE A 200 15.88 -10.73 1.03
N GLY A 201 14.98 -9.94 1.62
CA GLY A 201 14.11 -10.39 2.70
C GLY A 201 13.08 -11.41 2.22
N SER A 202 12.37 -12.00 3.18
CA SER A 202 11.40 -13.06 2.94
C SER A 202 10.30 -12.66 1.96
N THR A 203 10.14 -13.47 0.91
CA THR A 203 8.96 -13.45 0.04
C THR A 203 7.75 -13.92 0.85
N SER A 204 6.94 -13.00 1.37
CA SER A 204 5.83 -13.34 2.29
C SER A 204 4.64 -13.97 1.56
N PHE A 205 4.20 -15.15 2.00
CA PHE A 205 3.01 -15.85 1.46
C PHE A 205 2.06 -16.35 2.55
N ALA A 206 2.22 -15.89 3.80
CA ALA A 206 1.18 -16.13 4.81
C ALA A 206 -0.18 -15.62 4.28
N PRO A 207 -1.31 -16.25 4.66
CA PRO A 207 -2.62 -15.85 4.13
C PRO A 207 -2.90 -14.36 4.32
N GLY A 208 -3.14 -13.63 3.23
CA GLY A 208 -3.33 -12.17 3.24
C GLY A 208 -2.06 -11.33 3.15
N GLU A 209 -0.87 -11.95 3.09
CA GLU A 209 0.45 -11.29 3.09
C GLU A 209 1.19 -11.41 1.75
N ASP A 210 0.52 -11.94 0.73
CA ASP A 210 1.06 -12.24 -0.60
C ASP A 210 0.85 -11.12 -1.63
N TRP A 211 0.16 -10.03 -1.26
CA TRP A 211 -0.20 -8.91 -2.14
C TRP A 211 1.01 -8.28 -2.85
N ARG A 212 2.21 -8.34 -2.25
CA ARG A 212 3.46 -7.91 -2.91
C ARG A 212 3.72 -8.66 -4.20
N TRP A 213 3.29 -9.91 -4.31
CA TRP A 213 3.58 -10.81 -5.42
C TRP A 213 2.41 -10.92 -6.37
N GLN A 214 1.21 -11.19 -5.85
CA GLN A 214 -0.01 -11.38 -6.66
C GLN A 214 -0.68 -10.06 -7.09
N THR A 215 -0.31 -8.92 -6.49
CA THR A 215 -0.76 -7.59 -6.93
C THR A 215 0.41 -6.74 -7.45
N HIS A 216 1.39 -6.37 -6.61
CA HIS A 216 2.42 -5.40 -7.02
C HIS A 216 3.42 -5.94 -8.03
N LEU A 217 3.97 -7.14 -7.83
CA LEU A 217 4.91 -7.70 -8.80
C LEU A 217 4.19 -8.10 -10.10
N MET A 218 2.96 -8.63 -10.00
CA MET A 218 2.10 -8.93 -11.16
C MET A 218 1.70 -7.67 -11.96
N ASN A 219 1.76 -6.48 -11.37
CA ASN A 219 1.46 -5.24 -12.08
C ASN A 219 2.37 -5.00 -13.29
N LEU A 220 3.67 -5.29 -13.16
CA LEU A 220 4.64 -5.03 -14.22
C LEU A 220 4.31 -5.77 -15.53
N PRO A 221 4.14 -7.11 -15.54
CA PRO A 221 3.79 -7.80 -16.78
C PRO A 221 2.44 -7.35 -17.37
N VAL A 222 1.46 -6.98 -16.53
CA VAL A 222 0.17 -6.46 -17.01
C VAL A 222 0.34 -5.09 -17.66
N TYR A 223 1.08 -4.18 -17.02
CA TYR A 223 1.39 -2.87 -17.57
C TYR A 223 2.03 -2.96 -18.95
N TYR A 224 3.04 -3.82 -19.10
CA TYR A 224 3.70 -3.97 -20.38
C TYR A 224 2.78 -4.60 -21.44
N GLU A 225 1.87 -5.49 -21.06
CA GLU A 225 0.88 -6.07 -21.96
C GLU A 225 -0.15 -5.02 -22.42
N TYR A 226 -0.66 -4.22 -21.50
CA TYR A 226 -1.56 -3.09 -21.78
C TYR A 226 -0.91 -2.07 -22.71
N LYS A 227 0.34 -1.70 -22.43
CA LYS A 227 1.13 -0.80 -23.28
C LYS A 227 1.37 -1.37 -24.67
N ALA A 228 1.68 -2.67 -24.78
CA ALA A 228 1.89 -3.33 -26.07
C ALA A 228 0.62 -3.39 -26.92
N ASP A 229 -0.54 -3.54 -26.27
CA ASP A 229 -1.84 -3.66 -26.92
C ASP A 229 -2.56 -2.32 -27.11
N GLY A 230 -2.07 -1.25 -26.47
CA GLY A 230 -2.68 0.08 -26.53
C GLY A 230 -4.02 0.15 -25.81
N VAL A 231 -4.14 -0.57 -24.68
CA VAL A 231 -5.34 -0.66 -23.85
C VAL A 231 -5.01 -0.33 -22.40
N ASP A 232 -6.04 -0.09 -21.59
CA ASP A 232 -5.95 0.14 -20.13
C ASP A 232 -6.71 -0.92 -19.32
N ASN A 233 -7.32 -1.90 -20.00
CA ASN A 233 -8.07 -3.02 -19.42
C ASN A 233 -8.18 -4.18 -20.43
N LEU A 234 -8.23 -5.41 -19.93
CA LEU A 234 -8.41 -6.62 -20.74
C LEU A 234 -9.48 -7.56 -20.15
N ASP A 235 -10.37 -8.08 -21.00
CA ASP A 235 -11.30 -9.15 -20.63
C ASP A 235 -10.61 -10.53 -20.53
N ALA A 236 -9.54 -10.72 -21.30
CA ALA A 236 -8.67 -11.89 -21.25
C ALA A 236 -7.22 -11.43 -21.44
N ILE A 237 -6.33 -11.93 -20.59
CA ILE A 237 -4.90 -11.65 -20.67
C ILE A 237 -4.19 -12.82 -21.37
N GLU A 238 -3.26 -12.52 -22.29
CA GLU A 238 -2.37 -13.53 -22.90
C GLU A 238 -1.17 -13.84 -21.99
N PHE A 239 -0.89 -12.94 -21.04
CA PHE A 239 0.24 -12.97 -20.12
C PHE A 239 1.58 -12.95 -20.87
N LYS A 240 1.70 -12.06 -21.86
CA LYS A 240 2.82 -11.92 -22.81
C LYS A 240 4.16 -11.80 -22.10
N TYR A 241 4.16 -11.11 -20.97
CA TYR A 241 5.34 -10.80 -20.16
C TYR A 241 5.53 -11.77 -18.97
N ASN A 242 4.91 -12.96 -18.98
CA ASN A 242 5.06 -13.94 -17.90
C ASN A 242 6.52 -14.34 -17.63
N LYS A 243 7.36 -14.43 -18.66
CA LYS A 243 8.78 -14.77 -18.46
C LYS A 243 9.54 -13.67 -17.73
N ASN A 244 9.20 -12.41 -18.01
CA ASN A 244 9.74 -11.25 -17.30
C ASN A 244 9.31 -11.24 -15.84
N PHE A 245 8.04 -11.56 -15.57
CA PHE A 245 7.53 -11.75 -14.22
C PHE A 245 8.27 -12.89 -13.48
N LYS A 246 8.45 -14.03 -14.15
CA LYS A 246 9.23 -15.18 -13.64
C LYS A 246 10.66 -14.79 -13.28
N ASN A 247 11.32 -14.04 -14.16
CA ASN A 247 12.72 -13.64 -13.99
C ASN A 247 12.95 -12.95 -12.64
N ILE A 248 12.14 -11.95 -12.32
CA ILE A 248 12.27 -11.20 -11.08
C ILE A 248 11.75 -12.00 -9.87
N PHE A 249 10.67 -12.77 -10.02
CA PHE A 249 10.14 -13.60 -8.94
C PHE A 249 11.13 -14.68 -8.51
N ASP A 250 11.75 -15.37 -9.47
CA ASP A 250 12.83 -16.33 -9.20
C ASP A 250 14.05 -15.66 -8.57
N LEU A 251 14.38 -14.43 -8.97
CA LEU A 251 15.52 -13.70 -8.40
C LEU A 251 15.27 -13.41 -6.90
N TYR A 252 14.05 -13.00 -6.53
CA TYR A 252 13.63 -12.85 -5.14
C TYR A 252 13.75 -14.17 -4.36
N LEU A 253 13.10 -15.24 -4.85
CA LEU A 253 13.06 -16.53 -4.17
C LEU A 253 14.45 -17.15 -3.97
N ASN A 254 15.28 -17.14 -5.00
CA ASN A 254 16.58 -17.84 -4.99
C ASN A 254 17.67 -17.09 -4.21
N ASN A 255 17.47 -15.81 -3.89
CA ASN A 255 18.45 -14.97 -3.20
C ASN A 255 17.88 -14.39 -1.88
N SER A 256 16.80 -14.98 -1.39
CA SER A 256 16.13 -14.66 -0.13
C SER A 256 16.91 -15.19 1.08
N CYS A 257 16.72 -14.57 2.25
CA CYS A 257 17.16 -15.13 3.53
C CYS A 257 16.28 -16.31 4.00
N THR A 258 15.15 -16.55 3.35
CA THR A 258 14.23 -17.65 3.60
C THR A 258 14.17 -18.58 2.40
N GLU A 259 14.34 -19.88 2.65
CA GLU A 259 14.23 -20.93 1.64
C GLU A 259 12.84 -20.94 0.98
N PRO A 260 12.73 -21.20 -0.34
CA PRO A 260 11.46 -21.16 -1.07
C PRO A 260 10.35 -22.03 -0.46
N SER A 261 10.68 -23.18 0.13
CA SER A 261 9.67 -24.05 0.76
C SER A 261 9.02 -23.46 2.02
N MET A 262 9.63 -22.44 2.63
CA MET A 262 9.23 -21.84 3.90
C MET A 262 8.49 -20.50 3.77
N VAL A 263 8.36 -19.98 2.55
CA VAL A 263 7.77 -18.66 2.28
C VAL A 263 6.30 -18.55 2.69
N GLY A 264 5.56 -19.66 2.65
CA GLY A 264 4.15 -19.73 3.05
C GLY A 264 3.89 -19.46 4.54
N SER A 265 4.92 -19.49 5.39
CA SER A 265 4.79 -19.12 6.82
C SER A 265 5.29 -17.71 7.12
N LYS A 266 5.71 -16.96 6.11
CA LYS A 266 6.30 -15.63 6.27
C LYS A 266 5.28 -14.52 6.02
N ASN A 267 5.30 -13.49 6.86
CA ASN A 267 4.46 -12.29 6.69
C ASN A 267 5.29 -11.06 6.29
N VAL A 268 4.60 -9.96 5.95
CA VAL A 268 5.27 -8.72 5.53
C VAL A 268 6.11 -8.14 6.67
N GLU A 269 5.59 -8.09 7.90
CA GLU A 269 6.31 -7.54 9.07
C GLU A 269 7.66 -8.23 9.31
N GLU A 270 7.72 -9.56 9.19
CA GLU A 270 8.96 -10.32 9.29
C GLU A 270 9.95 -9.92 8.19
N SER A 271 9.49 -9.76 6.94
CA SER A 271 10.33 -9.29 5.84
C SER A 271 10.86 -7.86 6.07
N MET A 272 10.05 -6.98 6.65
CA MET A 272 10.47 -5.62 6.99
C MET A 272 11.48 -5.62 8.15
N ALA A 273 11.27 -6.47 9.15
CA ALA A 273 12.18 -6.62 10.28
C ALA A 273 13.53 -7.21 9.86
N GLU A 274 13.56 -8.17 8.93
CA GLU A 274 14.79 -8.71 8.35
C GLU A 274 15.64 -7.59 7.73
N PHE A 275 15.01 -6.64 7.04
CA PHE A 275 15.67 -5.48 6.47
C PHE A 275 16.14 -4.48 7.54
N ALA A 276 15.25 -4.09 8.46
CA ALA A 276 15.54 -3.12 9.53
C ALA A 276 16.66 -3.60 10.47
N MET A 277 16.79 -4.91 10.67
CA MET A 277 17.88 -5.52 11.45
C MET A 277 19.21 -5.63 10.67
N GLY A 278 19.23 -5.20 9.40
CA GLY A 278 20.39 -5.31 8.52
C GLY A 278 20.74 -6.74 8.10
N ASN A 279 19.81 -7.70 8.27
CA ASN A 279 20.03 -9.09 7.89
C ASN A 279 19.96 -9.30 6.38
N VAL A 280 19.35 -8.38 5.64
CA VAL A 280 19.22 -8.44 4.18
C VAL A 280 19.55 -7.09 3.54
N ALA A 281 19.92 -7.12 2.26
CA ALA A 281 20.27 -5.91 1.52
C ALA A 281 19.07 -5.22 0.88
N MET A 282 18.01 -5.98 0.55
CA MET A 282 16.92 -5.54 -0.30
C MET A 282 15.58 -6.16 0.12
N ILE A 283 14.48 -5.45 -0.10
CA ILE A 283 13.09 -5.96 0.03
C ILE A 283 12.21 -5.28 -1.03
N GLN A 284 11.14 -5.92 -1.47
CA GLN A 284 10.10 -5.23 -2.23
C GLN A 284 9.08 -4.64 -1.26
N ASN A 285 8.83 -3.33 -1.34
CA ASN A 285 7.69 -2.68 -0.67
C ASN A 285 7.48 -1.27 -1.25
N GLY A 286 6.43 -0.59 -0.82
CA GLY A 286 6.19 0.82 -1.13
C GLY A 286 6.68 1.79 -0.07
N ASN A 287 6.48 3.09 -0.33
CA ASN A 287 6.89 4.16 0.58
C ASN A 287 6.21 4.07 1.96
N TRP A 288 5.00 3.50 2.03
CA TRP A 288 4.31 3.20 3.29
C TRP A 288 5.09 2.21 4.18
N GLY A 289 6.00 1.41 3.61
CA GLY A 289 6.90 0.53 4.36
C GLY A 289 7.90 1.27 5.26
N TRP A 290 8.05 2.60 5.11
CA TRP A 290 8.88 3.42 5.98
C TRP A 290 8.54 3.26 7.46
N ALA A 291 7.25 3.37 7.82
CA ALA A 291 6.80 3.27 9.22
C ALA A 291 7.14 1.90 9.84
N MET A 292 7.06 0.83 9.03
CA MET A 292 7.41 -0.53 9.45
C MET A 292 8.92 -0.73 9.71
N ILE A 293 9.79 0.17 9.23
CA ILE A 293 11.24 0.12 9.42
C ILE A 293 11.68 1.09 10.52
N TYR A 294 11.27 2.35 10.40
CA TYR A 294 11.78 3.43 11.25
C TYR A 294 11.36 3.27 12.71
N ASP A 295 10.12 2.86 12.96
CA ASP A 295 9.58 2.68 14.32
C ASP A 295 9.90 1.32 14.94
N LEU A 296 10.59 0.43 14.21
CA LEU A 296 10.92 -0.90 14.69
C LEU A 296 12.03 -0.83 15.76
N ASP A 297 11.75 -1.38 16.94
CA ASP A 297 12.76 -1.52 17.99
C ASP A 297 13.94 -2.39 17.52
N GLY A 298 15.15 -1.86 17.67
CA GLY A 298 16.37 -2.52 17.20
C GLY A 298 16.68 -2.31 15.72
N ASN A 299 16.00 -1.40 15.01
CA ASN A 299 16.43 -0.97 13.68
C ASN A 299 17.89 -0.46 13.71
N VAL A 300 18.73 -0.98 12.81
CA VAL A 300 20.14 -0.62 12.66
C VAL A 300 20.44 0.07 11.33
N VAL A 301 19.47 0.12 10.42
CA VAL A 301 19.61 0.78 9.13
C VAL A 301 19.33 2.26 9.31
N LYS A 302 20.25 3.08 8.82
CA LYS A 302 20.09 4.53 8.91
C LYS A 302 19.12 5.02 7.86
N GLU A 303 18.39 6.07 8.19
CA GLU A 303 17.47 6.75 7.29
C GLU A 303 18.13 7.10 5.94
N GLU A 304 19.33 7.67 5.95
CA GLU A 304 20.03 8.06 4.70
C GLU A 304 20.45 6.87 3.81
N ASP A 305 20.41 5.65 4.34
CA ASP A 305 20.77 4.41 3.66
C ASP A 305 19.53 3.62 3.18
N ILE A 306 18.30 4.09 3.41
CA ILE A 306 17.06 3.43 2.97
C ILE A 306 16.58 4.10 1.69
N LYS A 307 16.67 3.40 0.56
CA LYS A 307 16.46 3.99 -0.77
C LYS A 307 15.70 3.09 -1.73
N PHE A 308 15.19 3.67 -2.81
CA PHE A 308 14.47 2.94 -3.86
C PHE A 308 15.32 2.62 -5.09
N LEU A 309 15.09 1.42 -5.61
CA LEU A 309 15.51 0.96 -6.93
C LEU A 309 14.27 0.47 -7.70
N PRO A 310 14.11 0.80 -9.00
CA PRO A 310 13.08 0.22 -9.85
C PRO A 310 13.13 -1.31 -9.91
N ILE A 311 11.98 -1.92 -10.12
CA ILE A 311 11.88 -3.37 -10.37
C ILE A 311 12.12 -3.61 -11.85
N TYR A 312 13.31 -4.10 -12.19
CA TYR A 312 13.65 -4.52 -13.54
C TYR A 312 13.29 -5.99 -13.75
N THR A 313 12.79 -6.33 -14.93
CA THR A 313 12.24 -7.66 -15.24
C THR A 313 12.81 -8.25 -16.54
N GLY A 314 13.62 -7.49 -17.28
CA GLY A 314 14.26 -7.88 -18.53
C GLY A 314 13.42 -7.53 -19.75
N VAL A 315 12.50 -6.58 -19.63
CA VAL A 315 11.64 -6.12 -20.72
C VAL A 315 12.35 -5.06 -21.55
N GLU A 316 12.06 -4.99 -22.85
CA GLU A 316 12.67 -4.01 -23.74
C GLU A 316 12.29 -2.57 -23.32
N GLY A 317 13.30 -1.70 -23.20
CA GLY A 317 13.13 -0.29 -22.84
C GLY A 317 13.11 0.00 -21.34
N GLU A 318 13.31 -1.01 -20.48
CA GLU A 318 13.29 -0.86 -19.02
C GLU A 318 14.39 0.06 -18.48
N GLU A 319 15.42 0.40 -19.27
CA GLU A 319 16.47 1.33 -18.87
C GLU A 319 15.98 2.76 -18.61
N ASN A 320 14.81 3.12 -19.16
CA ASN A 320 14.14 4.39 -18.91
C ASN A 320 12.92 4.23 -17.96
N GLN A 321 12.81 3.08 -17.28
CA GLN A 321 11.74 2.83 -16.31
C GLN A 321 12.09 3.43 -14.93
N GLY A 322 11.14 4.13 -14.33
CA GLY A 322 11.16 4.56 -12.94
C GLY A 322 10.48 3.56 -11.99
N LEU A 323 9.97 4.07 -10.87
CA LEU A 323 9.21 3.28 -9.90
C LEU A 323 7.80 2.97 -10.42
N CYS A 324 7.17 1.98 -9.78
CA CYS A 324 5.74 1.78 -9.95
C CYS A 324 4.99 2.79 -9.11
N VAL A 325 4.29 3.75 -9.73
CA VAL A 325 3.62 4.87 -9.07
C VAL A 325 2.15 4.92 -9.48
N GLY A 326 1.27 5.12 -8.51
CA GLY A 326 -0.17 5.18 -8.77
C GLY A 326 -0.97 5.26 -7.48
N THR A 327 -2.24 4.86 -7.59
CA THR A 327 -3.16 4.83 -6.45
C THR A 327 -4.22 3.76 -6.63
N GLU A 328 -4.54 3.05 -5.56
CA GLU A 328 -5.74 2.21 -5.43
C GLU A 328 -6.72 2.77 -4.38
N ASN A 329 -6.35 3.90 -3.76
CA ASN A 329 -6.97 4.43 -2.57
C ASN A 329 -7.84 5.63 -2.93
N TYR A 330 -9.10 5.36 -3.29
CA TYR A 330 -10.08 6.38 -3.65
C TYR A 330 -11.11 6.53 -2.54
N ILE A 331 -11.21 7.72 -1.98
CA ILE A 331 -12.17 8.01 -0.94
C ILE A 331 -13.54 8.29 -1.56
N CYS A 332 -14.58 7.71 -0.97
CA CYS A 332 -15.98 7.89 -1.36
C CYS A 332 -16.84 8.22 -0.13
N ILE A 333 -17.75 9.18 -0.28
CA ILE A 333 -18.76 9.54 0.72
C ILE A 333 -20.05 8.77 0.43
N ASN A 334 -20.65 8.18 1.47
CA ASN A 334 -21.83 7.34 1.34
C ASN A 334 -23.11 8.16 1.11
N ASN A 335 -23.71 8.05 -0.07
CA ASN A 335 -24.97 8.73 -0.42
C ASN A 335 -26.23 8.15 0.27
N LYS A 336 -26.09 7.08 1.06
CA LYS A 336 -27.18 6.43 1.81
C LYS A 336 -27.27 6.87 3.27
N VAL A 337 -26.29 7.62 3.78
CA VAL A 337 -26.34 8.19 5.13
C VAL A 337 -27.00 9.57 5.13
N SER A 338 -27.23 10.14 6.31
CA SER A 338 -27.90 11.45 6.45
C SER A 338 -27.09 12.57 5.80
N GLU A 339 -27.75 13.66 5.38
CA GLU A 339 -27.04 14.85 4.88
C GLU A 339 -26.07 15.44 5.91
N ALA A 340 -26.39 15.32 7.21
CA ALA A 340 -25.51 15.76 8.29
C ALA A 340 -24.23 14.92 8.35
N ASP A 341 -24.34 13.59 8.20
CA ASP A 341 -23.18 12.68 8.19
C ASP A 341 -22.32 12.84 6.92
N GLN A 342 -22.95 13.14 5.77
CA GLN A 342 -22.21 13.46 4.54
C GLN A 342 -21.38 14.73 4.72
N LYS A 343 -21.99 15.81 5.23
CA LYS A 343 -21.28 17.07 5.54
C LYS A 343 -20.18 16.88 6.59
N ALA A 344 -20.43 16.11 7.64
CA ALA A 344 -19.41 15.78 8.63
C ALA A 344 -18.21 15.06 8.00
N SER A 345 -18.47 14.20 7.00
CA SER A 345 -17.42 13.47 6.26
C SER A 345 -16.65 14.40 5.31
N GLU A 346 -17.32 15.35 4.65
CA GLU A 346 -16.67 16.42 3.88
C GLU A 346 -15.79 17.30 4.79
N GLU A 347 -16.29 17.73 5.94
CA GLU A 347 -15.53 18.52 6.91
C GLU A 347 -14.30 17.78 7.43
N PHE A 348 -14.39 16.46 7.63
CA PHE A 348 -13.23 15.63 7.99
C PHE A 348 -12.19 15.60 6.88
N LEU A 349 -12.60 15.42 5.62
CA LEU A 349 -11.68 15.41 4.48
C LEU A 349 -11.00 16.77 4.29
N GLU A 350 -11.76 17.86 4.43
CA GLU A 350 -11.20 19.22 4.39
C GLU A 350 -10.22 19.46 5.52
N TRP A 351 -10.56 19.04 6.75
CA TRP A 351 -9.65 19.12 7.88
C TRP A 351 -8.37 18.30 7.64
N LEU A 352 -8.50 17.07 7.15
CA LEU A 352 -7.36 16.16 6.95
C LEU A 352 -6.36 16.72 5.93
N PHE A 353 -6.85 17.30 4.82
CA PHE A 353 -5.98 17.74 3.73
C PHE A 353 -5.67 19.24 3.69
N ASN A 354 -6.23 20.05 4.59
CA ASN A 354 -6.00 21.50 4.58
C ASN A 354 -5.72 22.13 5.95
N SER A 355 -5.97 21.43 7.07
CA SER A 355 -5.60 21.94 8.40
C SER A 355 -4.14 21.65 8.75
N GLU A 356 -3.57 22.44 9.66
CA GLU A 356 -2.20 22.22 10.17
C GLU A 356 -2.06 20.81 10.80
N SER A 357 -2.99 20.42 11.68
CA SER A 357 -3.01 19.11 12.34
C SER A 357 -3.20 17.97 11.33
N GLY A 358 -4.16 18.10 10.41
CA GLY A 358 -4.45 17.09 9.39
C GLY A 358 -3.27 16.86 8.45
N LYS A 359 -2.70 17.95 7.89
CA LYS A 359 -1.52 17.87 7.04
C LYS A 359 -0.32 17.24 7.75
N ALA A 360 -0.12 17.56 9.03
CA ALA A 360 0.94 16.94 9.84
C ALA A 360 0.78 15.42 9.97
N TYR A 361 -0.46 14.91 10.10
CA TYR A 361 -0.72 13.47 10.07
C TYR A 361 -0.43 12.84 8.70
N CYS A 362 -0.85 13.49 7.61
CA CYS A 362 -0.55 13.03 6.24
C CYS A 362 0.97 12.94 6.00
N ASN A 363 1.72 13.96 6.43
CA ASN A 363 3.16 14.09 6.21
C ASN A 363 4.00 13.19 7.10
N GLY A 364 3.60 13.04 8.36
CA GLY A 364 4.32 12.23 9.32
C GLY A 364 3.83 10.80 9.28
N ILE A 365 2.87 10.53 10.16
CA ILE A 365 2.53 9.20 10.62
C ILE A 365 1.85 8.36 9.52
N LEU A 366 0.99 8.96 8.70
CA LEU A 366 0.29 8.22 7.64
C LEU A 366 1.21 7.94 6.44
N GLY A 367 2.30 8.70 6.27
CA GLY A 367 3.30 8.51 5.21
C GLY A 367 2.74 8.57 3.79
N MET A 368 1.58 9.20 3.62
CA MET A 368 0.85 9.30 2.36
C MET A 368 1.36 10.50 1.56
N ILE A 369 1.28 10.46 0.23
CA ILE A 369 1.55 11.64 -0.60
C ILE A 369 0.20 12.11 -1.14
N PRO A 370 -0.43 13.12 -0.52
CA PRO A 370 -1.76 13.54 -0.94
C PRO A 370 -1.65 14.28 -2.27
N PRO A 371 -2.47 13.93 -3.30
CA PRO A 371 -2.44 14.58 -4.61
C PRO A 371 -3.19 15.92 -4.60
N PHE A 372 -3.03 16.73 -3.55
CA PHE A 372 -3.81 17.97 -3.37
C PHE A 372 -2.93 19.21 -3.44
N SER A 373 -3.44 20.25 -4.08
CA SER A 373 -2.79 21.57 -4.20
C SER A 373 -2.68 22.31 -2.88
N THR A 374 -3.27 21.77 -1.81
CA THR A 374 -3.15 22.29 -0.46
C THR A 374 -1.79 22.00 0.16
N PHE A 375 -1.03 21.01 -0.32
CA PHE A 375 0.30 20.67 0.21
C PHE A 375 1.39 21.37 -0.61
N ASP A 376 2.12 22.29 0.04
CA ASP A 376 3.33 22.88 -0.53
C ASP A 376 4.47 21.84 -0.63
N GLU A 377 5.52 22.11 -1.42
CA GLU A 377 6.63 21.16 -1.62
C GLU A 377 7.37 20.80 -0.31
N ASP A 378 7.54 21.77 0.59
CA ASP A 378 8.15 21.61 1.92
C ASP A 378 7.17 21.04 2.96
N GLU A 379 5.88 20.96 2.62
CA GLU A 379 4.86 20.27 3.38
C GLU A 379 4.63 18.83 2.86
N ARG A 380 5.59 18.20 2.17
CA ARG A 380 5.51 16.77 1.83
C ARG A 380 6.22 15.91 2.89
N PRO A 381 5.89 14.61 3.04
CA PRO A 381 6.58 13.74 3.99
C PRO A 381 8.10 13.82 3.88
N ASP A 382 8.76 14.16 4.98
CA ASP A 382 10.23 14.13 5.12
C ASP A 382 10.67 12.73 5.52
N ASN A 383 10.44 11.75 4.64
CA ASN A 383 11.01 10.41 4.76
C ASN A 383 11.74 10.03 3.46
N PRO A 384 12.82 9.24 3.55
CA PRO A 384 13.73 9.04 2.43
C PRO A 384 13.06 8.32 1.24
N LEU A 385 12.08 7.46 1.49
CA LEU A 385 11.37 6.74 0.43
C LEU A 385 10.45 7.67 -0.38
N VAL A 386 9.79 8.62 0.27
CA VAL A 386 8.98 9.64 -0.40
C VAL A 386 9.88 10.56 -1.23
N GLN A 387 11.00 11.01 -0.67
CA GLN A 387 11.96 11.86 -1.38
C GLN A 387 12.56 11.16 -2.61
N ASP A 388 12.96 9.90 -2.47
CA ASP A 388 13.43 9.11 -3.61
C ASP A 388 12.32 8.94 -4.66
N MET A 389 11.10 8.62 -4.25
CA MET A 389 9.97 8.46 -5.17
C MET A 389 9.67 9.75 -5.95
N LEU A 390 9.65 10.90 -5.27
CA LEU A 390 9.51 12.21 -5.92
C LEU A 390 10.67 12.49 -6.88
N SER A 391 11.91 12.12 -6.53
CA SER A 391 13.05 12.23 -7.42
C SER A 391 12.89 11.40 -8.69
N TYR A 392 12.34 10.18 -8.61
CA TYR A 392 12.05 9.35 -9.77
C TYR A 392 10.93 9.94 -10.63
N MET A 393 9.87 10.47 -10.00
CA MET A 393 8.73 11.08 -10.71
C MET A 393 9.12 12.37 -11.44
N ASN A 394 10.06 13.14 -10.89
CA ASN A 394 10.50 14.43 -11.46
C ASN A 394 11.65 14.29 -12.47
N ASP A 395 12.12 13.07 -12.76
CA ASP A 395 13.15 12.83 -13.77
C ASP A 395 12.48 12.58 -15.14
N ASP A 396 12.45 13.62 -15.99
CA ASP A 396 11.86 13.58 -17.33
C ASP A 396 12.49 12.53 -18.28
N SER A 397 13.64 11.94 -17.92
CA SER A 397 14.24 10.84 -18.68
C SER A 397 13.62 9.48 -18.36
N LEU A 398 12.80 9.40 -17.31
CA LEU A 398 12.16 8.18 -16.84
C LEU A 398 10.64 8.23 -17.06
N TYR A 399 10.03 7.06 -17.21
CA TYR A 399 8.59 6.90 -17.12
C TYR A 399 8.22 6.03 -15.90
N SER A 400 7.18 6.42 -15.16
CA SER A 400 6.63 5.59 -14.09
C SER A 400 5.81 4.43 -14.66
N ILE A 401 5.82 3.30 -13.94
CA ILE A 401 4.89 2.19 -14.20
C ILE A 401 3.59 2.47 -13.46
N THR A 402 2.47 2.57 -14.17
CA THR A 402 1.15 2.84 -13.57
C THR A 402 0.63 1.62 -12.81
N TRP A 403 -0.24 1.85 -11.82
CA TRP A 403 -0.86 0.78 -11.01
C TRP A 403 -2.10 0.19 -11.71
N ASP A 404 -1.85 -0.61 -12.72
CA ASP A 404 -2.89 -1.25 -13.54
C ASP A 404 -3.61 -2.39 -12.81
N PHE A 405 -3.10 -2.81 -11.64
CA PHE A 405 -3.76 -3.78 -10.78
C PHE A 405 -5.11 -3.33 -10.22
N THR A 406 -5.44 -2.04 -10.33
CA THR A 406 -6.79 -1.50 -10.08
C THR A 406 -7.82 -2.02 -11.08
N THR A 407 -7.37 -2.60 -12.20
CA THR A 407 -8.20 -3.22 -13.23
C THR A 407 -8.20 -4.75 -13.16
N PHE A 408 -7.49 -5.36 -12.21
CA PHE A 408 -7.48 -6.82 -12.05
C PHE A 408 -8.89 -7.34 -11.81
N PRO A 409 -9.23 -8.54 -12.31
CA PRO A 409 -10.61 -9.03 -12.35
C PRO A 409 -11.33 -9.02 -11.00
N SER A 410 -10.70 -9.50 -9.93
CA SER A 410 -11.33 -9.59 -8.62
C SER A 410 -10.29 -9.84 -7.51
N GLN A 411 -10.73 -9.77 -6.25
CA GLN A 411 -9.94 -10.26 -5.13
C GLN A 411 -9.77 -11.79 -5.17
N GLU A 412 -10.73 -12.52 -5.76
CA GLU A 412 -10.59 -13.97 -5.91
C GLU A 412 -9.50 -14.34 -6.92
N PHE A 413 -9.42 -13.64 -8.06
CA PHE A 413 -8.28 -13.78 -8.99
C PHE A 413 -6.95 -13.59 -8.27
N LYS A 414 -6.85 -12.51 -7.49
CA LYS A 414 -5.68 -12.18 -6.66
C LYS A 414 -5.30 -13.32 -5.71
N ASN A 415 -6.27 -13.86 -4.97
CA ASN A 415 -6.07 -14.98 -4.04
C ASN A 415 -5.62 -16.27 -4.77
N GLN A 416 -6.20 -16.55 -5.93
CA GLN A 416 -5.85 -17.71 -6.76
C GLN A 416 -4.42 -17.59 -7.30
N LEU A 417 -4.05 -16.44 -7.85
CA LEU A 417 -2.68 -16.16 -8.30
C LEU A 417 -1.68 -16.31 -7.15
N GLY A 418 -1.99 -15.78 -5.97
CA GLY A 418 -1.18 -15.96 -4.77
C GLY A 418 -0.95 -17.44 -4.43
N SER A 419 -1.99 -18.25 -4.51
CA SER A 419 -1.92 -19.70 -4.31
C SER A 419 -1.05 -20.39 -5.36
N TYR A 420 -1.20 -20.04 -6.65
CA TYR A 420 -0.38 -20.61 -7.73
C TYR A 420 1.10 -20.27 -7.57
N LEU A 421 1.41 -19.02 -7.20
CA LEU A 421 2.77 -18.57 -6.93
C LEU A 421 3.40 -19.27 -5.72
N LEU A 422 2.62 -19.51 -4.66
CA LEU A 422 3.08 -20.27 -3.50
C LEU A 422 3.39 -21.73 -3.86
N GLU A 423 2.49 -22.40 -4.58
CA GLU A 423 2.72 -23.78 -5.03
C GLU A 423 3.95 -23.88 -5.95
N TYR A 424 4.16 -22.90 -6.83
CA TYR A 424 5.37 -22.81 -7.65
C TYR A 424 6.63 -22.60 -6.79
N ALA A 425 6.60 -21.66 -5.84
CA ALA A 425 7.72 -21.39 -4.93
C ALA A 425 8.11 -22.63 -4.12
N GLN A 426 7.14 -23.46 -3.74
CA GLN A 426 7.35 -24.71 -3.00
C GLN A 426 7.73 -25.90 -3.89
N GLY A 427 7.76 -25.71 -5.22
CA GLY A 427 8.13 -26.75 -6.20
C GLY A 427 7.01 -27.75 -6.51
N ASN A 428 5.76 -27.44 -6.13
CA ASN A 428 4.59 -28.28 -6.35
C ASN A 428 3.87 -27.97 -7.68
N MET A 429 4.13 -26.82 -8.28
CA MET A 429 3.54 -26.37 -9.56
C MET A 429 4.64 -25.93 -10.53
N THR A 430 4.49 -26.22 -11.82
CA THR A 430 5.43 -25.71 -12.83
C THR A 430 5.07 -24.28 -13.23
N TRP A 431 6.01 -23.52 -13.78
CA TRP A 431 5.71 -22.17 -14.25
C TRP A 431 4.66 -22.15 -15.37
N ASP A 432 4.70 -23.13 -16.27
CA ASP A 432 3.74 -23.23 -17.37
C ASP A 432 2.31 -23.44 -16.81
N ASP A 433 2.16 -24.23 -15.74
CA ASP A 433 0.87 -24.37 -15.04
C ASP A 433 0.44 -23.04 -14.38
N VAL A 434 1.36 -22.29 -13.77
CA VAL A 434 1.05 -20.95 -13.21
C VAL A 434 0.50 -20.04 -14.30
N VAL A 435 1.11 -20.03 -15.49
CA VAL A 435 0.67 -19.19 -16.61
C VAL A 435 -0.73 -19.60 -17.07
N GLU A 436 -0.96 -20.89 -17.33
CA GLU A 436 -2.26 -21.42 -17.77
C GLU A 436 -3.38 -21.08 -16.76
N GLN A 437 -3.15 -21.36 -15.48
CA GLN A 437 -4.14 -21.09 -14.43
C GLN A 437 -4.40 -19.59 -14.25
N THR A 438 -3.36 -18.75 -14.39
CA THR A 438 -3.52 -17.29 -14.31
C THR A 438 -4.39 -16.76 -15.44
N THR A 439 -4.14 -17.18 -16.69
CA THR A 439 -4.92 -16.72 -17.85
C THR A 439 -6.38 -17.20 -17.79
N ASP A 440 -6.60 -18.46 -17.39
CA ASP A 440 -7.94 -19.04 -17.25
C ASP A 440 -8.74 -18.36 -16.14
N CYS A 441 -8.10 -18.15 -14.98
CA CYS A 441 -8.71 -17.46 -13.85
C CYS A 441 -9.07 -16.01 -14.21
N TRP A 442 -8.17 -15.29 -14.91
CA TRP A 442 -8.45 -13.92 -15.35
C TRP A 442 -9.71 -13.83 -16.21
N ALA A 443 -9.79 -14.66 -17.25
CA ALA A 443 -10.93 -14.68 -18.16
C ALA A 443 -12.23 -15.08 -17.45
N SER A 444 -12.16 -16.07 -16.55
CA SER A 444 -13.32 -16.51 -15.76
C SER A 444 -13.87 -15.38 -14.88
N GLU A 445 -12.99 -14.71 -14.14
CA GLU A 445 -13.40 -13.65 -13.21
C GLU A 445 -13.90 -12.39 -13.93
N LYS A 446 -13.30 -12.03 -15.08
CA LYS A 446 -13.83 -10.93 -15.93
C LYS A 446 -15.23 -11.23 -16.44
N ALA A 447 -15.50 -12.48 -16.83
CA ALA A 447 -16.83 -12.89 -17.31
C ALA A 447 -17.91 -12.82 -16.21
N LEU A 448 -17.53 -12.88 -14.93
CA LEU A 448 -18.46 -12.70 -13.80
C LEU A 448 -18.82 -11.22 -13.56
N LEU A 449 -17.91 -10.28 -13.86
CA LEU A 449 -18.19 -8.84 -13.74
C LEU A 449 -19.16 -8.32 -14.80
N ALA A 450 -19.25 -8.99 -15.95
CA ALA A 450 -20.12 -8.59 -17.06
C ALA A 450 -21.61 -8.99 -16.87
N GLN A 451 -21.95 -9.66 -15.78
CA GLN A 451 -23.30 -10.15 -15.44
C GLN A 451 -23.95 -9.26 -14.39
#